data_AF-A0A2T3FXV0-F1
#
_entry.id   AF-A0A2T3FXV0-F1
#
_cell.length_a   1.000
_cell.length_b   1.000
_cell.length_c   1.000
_cell.angle_alpha   90.00
_cell.angle_beta   90.00
_cell.angle_gamma   90.00
#
_symmetry.space_group_name_H-M   'P 1'
#
loop_
_entity.id
_entity.type
_entity.pdbx_description
1 polymer ?
#
loop_
_entity_poly.entity_id
_entity_poly.type
_entity_poly.pdbx_seq_one_letter_code
_entity_poly.pdbx_strand_id
1 'polypeptide(L)'
;MGHILWVEPVFKEMIWGGNQLKEKYGYAIPSDQTGECWAPSAHPNGDNKIKEGEFKGQTLSKVFDEHRELFGNIKDKQFPLLVKIIDACNDLSVQVHPNDEYAGLHENSLGKTECWYVLDCKEDTKMVMGHHAKTKEELVKAIENDDYDQLLNKFDIKKGDFFYIPSGTIHAICKGSLIY
;
A
#
# COMPACT_ATOMS: atom_id res chain seq x y z
N MET A 1 -24.45 -12.18 -16.29
CA MET A 1 -24.71 -11.38 -15.06
C MET A 1 -23.35 -11.12 -14.44
N GLY A 2 -23.00 -9.89 -14.09
CA GLY A 2 -21.69 -9.62 -13.47
C GLY A 2 -21.63 -10.20 -12.06
N HIS A 3 -20.57 -10.93 -11.73
CA HIS A 3 -20.32 -11.39 -10.37
C HIS A 3 -19.65 -10.25 -9.59
N ILE A 4 -20.33 -9.69 -8.59
CA ILE A 4 -19.69 -8.79 -7.62
C ILE A 4 -19.19 -9.64 -6.47
N LEU A 5 -17.88 -9.65 -6.25
CA LEU A 5 -17.24 -10.39 -5.15
C LEU A 5 -16.96 -9.41 -4.00
N TRP A 6 -17.86 -9.39 -3.01
CA TRP A 6 -17.62 -8.64 -1.78
C TRP A 6 -16.62 -9.38 -0.90
N VAL A 7 -15.60 -8.67 -0.42
CA VAL A 7 -14.54 -9.23 0.42
C VAL A 7 -14.61 -8.70 1.85
N GLU A 8 -14.21 -9.53 2.81
CA GLU A 8 -13.99 -9.11 4.20
C GLU A 8 -12.60 -8.45 4.30
N PRO A 9 -12.51 -7.17 4.71
CA PRO A 9 -11.23 -6.47 4.81
C PRO A 9 -10.35 -7.09 5.90
N VAL A 10 -9.04 -7.06 5.68
CA VAL A 10 -8.05 -7.44 6.69
C VAL A 10 -7.38 -6.18 7.20
N PHE A 11 -7.42 -5.96 8.51
CA PHE A 11 -6.81 -4.80 9.15
C PHE A 11 -5.43 -5.12 9.69
N LYS A 12 -4.51 -4.15 9.67
CA LYS A 12 -3.16 -4.26 10.23
C LYS A 12 -2.91 -3.13 11.23
N GLU A 13 -2.46 -3.51 12.41
CA GLU A 13 -1.91 -2.59 13.40
C GLU A 13 -0.50 -2.16 12.99
N MET A 14 -0.22 -0.86 13.07
CA MET A 14 1.04 -0.25 12.70
C MET A 14 1.39 0.83 13.72
N ILE A 15 2.68 0.99 14.05
CA ILE A 15 3.13 2.01 15.03
C ILE A 15 2.75 3.45 14.65
N TRP A 16 2.50 3.70 13.36
CA TRP A 16 2.09 4.98 12.80
C TRP A 16 0.58 5.06 12.52
N GLY A 17 -0.15 3.97 12.78
CA GLY A 17 -1.58 3.85 12.50
C GLY A 17 -2.46 4.69 13.42
N GLY A 18 -3.75 4.77 13.07
CA GLY A 18 -4.72 5.58 13.78
C GLY A 18 -6.10 4.93 13.85
N ASN A 19 -7.12 5.77 13.94
CA ASN A 19 -8.52 5.38 14.09
C ASN A 19 -9.43 5.94 12.97
N GLN A 20 -8.89 6.62 11.95
CA GLN A 20 -9.69 7.24 10.88
C GLN A 20 -10.48 6.18 10.10
N LEU A 21 -9.97 4.97 9.97
CA LEU A 21 -10.67 3.84 9.36
C LEU A 21 -12.01 3.55 10.06
N LYS A 22 -12.04 3.63 11.39
CA LYS A 22 -13.28 3.49 12.17
C LYS A 22 -14.15 4.74 12.08
N GLU A 23 -13.56 5.92 12.26
CA GLU A 23 -14.32 7.18 12.32
C GLU A 23 -15.00 7.54 11.00
N LYS A 24 -14.34 7.31 9.87
CA LYS A 24 -14.85 7.71 8.54
C LYS A 24 -15.67 6.63 7.85
N TYR A 25 -15.32 5.36 8.06
CA TYR A 25 -15.93 4.23 7.33
C TYR A 25 -16.72 3.27 8.24
N GLY A 26 -16.71 3.48 9.56
CA GLY A 26 -17.42 2.61 10.50
C GLY A 26 -16.80 1.22 10.64
N TYR A 27 -15.53 1.04 10.26
CA TYR A 27 -14.86 -0.25 10.36
C TYR A 27 -14.65 -0.69 11.80
N ALA A 28 -14.84 -1.99 12.05
CA ALA A 28 -14.43 -2.64 13.28
C ALA A 28 -12.91 -2.89 13.23
N ILE A 29 -12.14 -1.90 13.69
CA ILE A 29 -10.68 -1.96 13.70
C ILE A 29 -10.15 -2.67 14.97
N PRO A 30 -9.02 -3.38 14.89
CA PRO A 30 -8.45 -4.14 16.01
C PRO A 30 -7.93 -3.25 17.15
N SER A 31 -7.42 -2.05 16.84
CA SER A 31 -6.93 -1.09 17.84
C SER A 31 -6.95 0.34 17.32
N ASP A 32 -6.69 1.32 18.20
CA ASP A 32 -6.52 2.73 17.81
C ASP A 32 -5.17 3.01 17.09
N GLN A 33 -4.38 1.96 16.80
CA GLN A 33 -3.17 2.00 15.98
C GLN A 33 -3.36 1.24 14.66
N THR A 34 -4.58 1.18 14.13
CA THR A 34 -4.84 0.47 12.87
C THR A 34 -4.40 1.33 11.69
N GLY A 35 -3.28 0.93 11.05
CA GLY A 35 -2.68 1.70 9.98
C GLY A 35 -3.15 1.29 8.58
N GLU A 36 -3.51 0.02 8.36
CA GLU A 36 -3.87 -0.45 7.03
C GLU A 36 -5.19 -1.25 7.04
N CYS A 37 -5.97 -1.07 5.98
CA CYS A 37 -7.11 -1.90 5.59
C CYS A 37 -6.84 -2.50 4.22
N TRP A 38 -6.65 -3.82 4.12
CA TRP A 38 -6.36 -4.51 2.87
C TRP A 38 -7.66 -5.03 2.25
N ALA A 39 -8.07 -4.46 1.12
CA ALA A 39 -9.24 -4.88 0.34
C ALA A 39 -9.27 -4.22 -1.06
N PRO A 40 -9.31 -4.98 -2.16
CA PRO A 40 -9.06 -6.42 -2.27
C PRO A 40 -7.58 -6.81 -2.09
N SER A 41 -7.36 -8.00 -1.54
CA SER A 41 -6.06 -8.63 -1.30
C SER A 41 -6.15 -10.14 -1.42
N ALA A 42 -5.23 -10.74 -2.17
CA ALA A 42 -4.97 -12.18 -2.18
C ALA A 42 -3.56 -12.51 -1.64
N HIS A 43 -2.93 -11.58 -0.94
CA HIS A 43 -1.59 -11.75 -0.41
C HIS A 43 -1.61 -12.71 0.79
N PRO A 44 -0.67 -13.67 0.93
CA PRO A 44 -0.70 -14.70 1.99
C PRO A 44 -0.87 -14.15 3.42
N ASN A 45 -0.27 -12.99 3.72
CA ASN A 45 -0.38 -12.33 5.03
C ASN A 45 -1.72 -11.61 5.29
N GLY A 46 -2.62 -11.54 4.32
CA GLY A 46 -3.87 -10.78 4.43
C GLY A 46 -4.82 -11.09 3.29
N ASP A 47 -5.02 -12.37 3.00
CA ASP A 47 -5.89 -12.85 1.93
C ASP A 47 -7.35 -12.69 2.36
N ASN A 48 -8.12 -11.91 1.61
CA ASN A 48 -9.49 -11.61 2.01
C ASN A 48 -10.40 -12.81 1.77
N LYS A 49 -11.38 -13.00 2.65
CA LYS A 49 -12.47 -13.97 2.42
C LYS A 49 -13.59 -13.32 1.64
N ILE A 50 -14.26 -14.09 0.77
CA ILE A 50 -15.49 -13.65 0.15
C ILE A 50 -16.60 -13.62 1.21
N LYS A 51 -17.25 -12.47 1.35
CA LYS A 51 -18.23 -12.18 2.41
C LYS A 51 -19.58 -12.86 2.18
N GLU A 52 -20.00 -12.99 0.93
CA GLU A 52 -21.34 -13.43 0.56
C GLU A 52 -21.41 -14.08 -0.83
N GLY A 53 -22.56 -14.67 -1.15
CA GLY A 53 -22.81 -15.34 -2.42
C GLY A 53 -22.22 -16.76 -2.49
N GLU A 54 -22.06 -17.24 -3.72
CA GLU A 54 -21.64 -18.61 -4.04
C GLU A 54 -20.28 -19.00 -3.43
N PHE A 55 -19.34 -18.05 -3.42
CA PHE A 55 -17.99 -18.28 -2.94
C PHE A 55 -17.77 -17.91 -1.47
N LYS A 56 -18.84 -17.65 -0.71
CA LYS A 56 -18.76 -17.21 0.69
C LYS A 56 -17.81 -18.08 1.52
N GLY A 57 -16.91 -17.43 2.24
CA GLY A 57 -15.93 -18.06 3.13
C GLY A 57 -14.66 -18.57 2.44
N GLN A 58 -14.64 -18.64 1.11
CA GLN A 58 -13.42 -18.93 0.35
C GLN A 58 -12.51 -17.70 0.31
N THR A 59 -11.20 -17.89 0.18
CA THR A 59 -10.24 -16.79 0.04
C THR A 59 -10.22 -16.25 -1.39
N LEU A 60 -9.82 -14.98 -1.57
CA LEU A 60 -9.71 -14.37 -2.89
C LEU A 60 -8.67 -15.09 -3.75
N SER A 61 -7.56 -15.54 -3.16
CA SER A 61 -6.57 -16.37 -3.88
C SER A 61 -7.17 -17.65 -4.42
N LYS A 62 -7.98 -18.36 -3.61
CA LYS A 62 -8.60 -19.62 -4.02
C LYS A 62 -9.61 -19.40 -5.14
N VAL A 63 -10.46 -18.38 -5.01
CA VAL A 63 -11.42 -18.03 -6.07
C VAL A 63 -10.67 -17.61 -7.33
N PHE A 64 -9.56 -16.87 -7.21
CA PHE A 64 -8.71 -16.54 -8.35
C PHE A 64 -8.17 -17.79 -9.04
N ASP A 65 -7.66 -18.77 -8.30
CA ASP A 65 -7.07 -19.98 -8.87
C ASP A 65 -8.09 -20.94 -9.49
N GLU A 66 -9.25 -21.13 -8.84
CA GLU A 66 -10.28 -22.08 -9.28
C GLU A 66 -11.26 -21.49 -10.31
N HIS A 67 -11.44 -20.16 -10.33
CA HIS A 67 -12.45 -19.45 -11.13
C HIS A 67 -11.86 -18.29 -11.95
N ARG A 68 -10.84 -18.60 -12.76
CA ARG A 68 -10.09 -17.63 -13.59
C ARG A 68 -10.98 -16.84 -14.56
N GLU A 69 -12.12 -17.40 -14.96
CA GLU A 69 -13.11 -16.76 -15.81
C GLU A 69 -13.70 -15.48 -15.19
N LEU A 70 -13.76 -15.39 -13.86
CA LEU A 70 -14.24 -14.20 -13.14
C LEU A 70 -13.26 -13.03 -13.22
N PHE A 71 -11.99 -13.32 -13.52
CA PHE A 71 -10.88 -12.37 -13.57
C PHE A 71 -10.39 -12.13 -15.00
N GLY A 72 -11.23 -12.40 -16.00
CA GLY A 72 -10.89 -12.22 -17.40
C GLY A 72 -9.86 -13.21 -17.95
N ASN A 73 -9.66 -14.35 -17.27
CA ASN A 73 -8.69 -15.38 -17.66
C ASN A 73 -7.25 -14.86 -17.82
N ILE A 74 -6.85 -13.90 -16.97
CA ILE A 74 -5.46 -13.44 -16.93
C ILE A 74 -4.50 -14.59 -16.59
N LYS A 75 -3.31 -14.55 -17.18
CA LYS A 75 -2.31 -15.64 -17.12
C LYS A 75 -1.36 -15.53 -15.93
N ASP A 76 -1.47 -14.46 -15.15
CA ASP A 76 -0.66 -14.21 -13.97
C ASP A 76 -0.74 -15.39 -12.98
N LYS A 77 0.38 -15.77 -12.39
CA LYS A 77 0.42 -16.95 -11.50
C LYS A 77 -0.38 -16.74 -10.21
N GLN A 78 -0.48 -15.50 -9.76
CA GLN A 78 -1.21 -15.09 -8.57
C GLN A 78 -2.02 -13.83 -8.87
N PHE A 79 -2.99 -13.50 -8.01
CA PHE A 79 -3.78 -12.29 -8.16
C PHE A 79 -2.84 -11.06 -8.17
N PRO A 80 -2.94 -10.17 -9.17
CA PRO A 80 -1.85 -9.26 -9.49
C PRO A 80 -1.77 -8.01 -8.60
N LEU A 81 -2.82 -7.69 -7.84
CA LEU A 81 -2.94 -6.42 -7.11
C LEU A 81 -3.15 -6.61 -5.61
N LEU A 82 -2.65 -5.66 -4.84
CA LEU A 82 -3.00 -5.46 -3.45
C LEU A 82 -3.47 -4.01 -3.30
N VAL A 83 -4.69 -3.83 -2.83
CA VAL A 83 -5.29 -2.53 -2.61
C VAL A 83 -5.44 -2.29 -1.12
N LYS A 84 -5.11 -1.07 -0.67
CA LYS A 84 -5.17 -0.70 0.74
C LYS A 84 -5.91 0.61 0.93
N ILE A 85 -6.39 0.84 2.15
CA ILE A 85 -6.53 2.18 2.70
C ILE A 85 -5.49 2.30 3.82
N ILE A 86 -4.71 3.37 3.82
CA ILE A 86 -3.64 3.65 4.77
C ILE A 86 -4.00 4.88 5.59
N ASP A 87 -4.10 4.72 6.91
CA ASP A 87 -4.29 5.79 7.88
C ASP A 87 -2.95 6.14 8.54
N ALA A 88 -2.31 7.21 8.05
CA ALA A 88 -1.03 7.66 8.57
C ALA A 88 -1.24 8.72 9.67
N CYS A 89 -1.35 8.27 10.93
CA CYS A 89 -1.38 9.16 12.08
C CYS A 89 0.01 9.69 12.46
N ASN A 90 1.08 8.97 12.08
CA ASN A 90 2.47 9.39 12.18
C ASN A 90 3.21 9.15 10.85
N ASP A 91 4.45 9.64 10.76
CA ASP A 91 5.30 9.42 9.59
C ASP A 91 5.64 7.93 9.45
N LEU A 92 5.48 7.39 8.24
CA LEU A 92 5.95 6.05 7.90
C LEU A 92 7.46 6.07 7.65
N SER A 93 8.05 4.87 7.62
CA SER A 93 9.45 4.70 7.22
C SER A 93 9.71 5.21 5.80
N VAL A 94 10.86 5.87 5.61
CA VAL A 94 11.41 6.09 4.27
C VAL A 94 11.86 4.76 3.71
N GLN A 95 11.36 4.42 2.52
CA GLN A 95 11.50 3.09 1.94
C GLN A 95 11.71 3.14 0.43
N VAL A 96 12.17 2.02 -0.13
CA VAL A 96 12.25 1.78 -1.57
C VAL A 96 11.81 0.36 -1.85
N HIS A 97 11.04 0.17 -2.93
CA HIS A 97 10.54 -1.13 -3.33
C HIS A 97 11.32 -1.69 -4.52
N PRO A 98 11.64 -3.00 -4.53
CA PRO A 98 12.35 -3.62 -5.65
C PRO A 98 11.47 -3.76 -6.89
N ASN A 99 12.11 -3.88 -8.06
CA ASN A 99 11.47 -4.34 -9.28
C ASN A 99 11.34 -5.88 -9.28
N ASP A 100 10.67 -6.46 -10.29
CA ASP A 100 10.44 -7.90 -10.38
C ASP A 100 11.73 -8.72 -10.44
N GLU A 101 12.76 -8.23 -11.13
CA GLU A 101 14.05 -8.92 -11.24
C GLU A 101 14.73 -9.06 -9.88
N TYR A 102 14.85 -7.95 -9.14
CA TYR A 102 15.47 -7.94 -7.83
C TYR A 102 14.63 -8.71 -6.79
N ALA A 103 13.31 -8.52 -6.81
CA ALA A 103 12.40 -9.24 -5.91
C ALA A 103 12.40 -10.76 -6.18
N GLY A 104 12.44 -11.17 -7.45
CA GLY A 104 12.52 -12.58 -7.82
C GLY A 104 13.83 -13.24 -7.37
N LEU A 105 14.95 -12.51 -7.47
CA LEU A 105 16.26 -13.02 -7.08
C LEU A 105 16.45 -13.10 -5.55
N HIS A 106 15.93 -12.13 -4.80
CA HIS A 106 16.22 -11.97 -3.38
C HIS A 106 15.07 -12.36 -2.44
N GLU A 107 13.83 -12.19 -2.87
CA GLU A 107 12.64 -12.32 -2.00
C GLU A 107 11.68 -13.43 -2.47
N ASN A 108 11.94 -14.06 -3.63
CA ASN A 108 11.02 -14.99 -4.29
C ASN A 108 9.59 -14.42 -4.40
N SER A 109 9.51 -13.13 -4.76
CA SER A 109 8.28 -12.34 -4.80
C SER A 109 8.19 -11.51 -6.08
N LEU A 110 7.01 -10.94 -6.36
CA LEU A 110 6.87 -9.84 -7.31
C LEU A 110 7.54 -8.58 -6.76
N GLY A 111 7.97 -7.71 -7.68
CA GLY A 111 8.32 -6.34 -7.39
C GLY A 111 7.10 -5.55 -6.94
N LYS A 112 7.33 -4.33 -6.46
CA LYS A 112 6.28 -3.47 -5.94
C LYS A 112 6.39 -2.07 -6.52
N THR A 113 5.81 -1.92 -7.70
CA THR A 113 5.37 -0.63 -8.22
C THR A 113 3.99 -0.34 -7.64
N GLU A 114 3.74 0.91 -7.25
CA GLU A 114 2.48 1.29 -6.63
C GLU A 114 1.99 2.66 -7.11
N CYS A 115 0.81 3.04 -6.63
CA CYS A 115 0.28 4.38 -6.77
C CYS A 115 -0.51 4.74 -5.52
N TRP A 116 -0.64 6.03 -5.27
CA TRP A 116 -1.41 6.57 -4.17
C TRP A 116 -2.46 7.53 -4.68
N TYR A 117 -3.67 7.42 -4.13
CA TYR A 117 -4.70 8.45 -4.23
C TYR A 117 -4.96 9.05 -2.85
N VAL A 118 -4.89 10.37 -2.73
CA VAL A 118 -5.10 11.06 -1.45
C VAL A 118 -6.59 11.17 -1.17
N LEU A 119 -7.12 10.28 -0.33
CA LEU A 119 -8.52 10.30 0.11
C LEU A 119 -8.81 11.51 0.99
N ASP A 120 -7.86 11.86 1.86
CA ASP A 120 -7.92 13.03 2.73
C ASP A 120 -6.54 13.38 3.29
N CYS A 121 -6.35 14.64 3.71
CA CYS A 121 -5.15 15.05 4.44
C CYS A 121 -5.41 16.30 5.30
N LYS A 122 -4.57 16.50 6.32
CA LYS A 122 -4.55 17.76 7.10
C LYS A 122 -3.90 18.88 6.26
N GLU A 123 -4.15 20.13 6.62
CA GLU A 123 -3.44 21.28 6.05
C GLU A 123 -1.92 21.11 6.24
N ASP A 124 -1.15 21.53 5.23
CA ASP A 124 0.32 21.39 5.16
C ASP A 124 0.86 19.95 5.29
N THR A 125 0.03 18.93 5.02
CA THR A 125 0.50 17.55 4.95
C THR A 125 1.47 17.40 3.79
N LYS A 126 2.63 16.79 4.07
CA LYS A 126 3.67 16.53 3.08
C LYS A 126 3.68 15.06 2.65
N MET A 127 4.41 14.78 1.58
CA MET A 127 4.86 13.44 1.21
C MET A 127 6.33 13.47 0.82
N VAL A 128 7.00 12.32 0.90
CA VAL A 128 8.36 12.14 0.39
C VAL A 128 8.29 11.31 -0.89
N MET A 129 8.90 11.81 -1.97
CA MET A 129 9.08 11.06 -3.21
C MET A 129 10.33 11.51 -3.97
N GLY A 130 11.29 10.60 -4.09
CA GLY A 130 12.60 10.85 -4.67
C GLY A 130 13.60 11.46 -3.69
N HIS A 131 14.81 11.67 -4.19
CA HIS A 131 15.93 12.25 -3.45
C HIS A 131 16.78 13.15 -4.34
N HIS A 132 17.63 13.97 -3.73
CA HIS A 132 18.44 14.96 -4.45
C HIS A 132 19.83 14.45 -4.87
N ALA A 133 20.35 13.39 -4.24
CA ALA A 133 21.66 12.80 -4.54
C ALA A 133 21.82 12.42 -6.02
N LYS A 134 23.01 12.65 -6.59
CA LYS A 134 23.35 12.42 -8.01
C LYS A 134 24.09 11.11 -8.23
N THR A 135 24.73 10.58 -7.19
CA THR A 135 25.38 9.27 -7.23
C THR A 135 24.95 8.42 -6.03
N LYS A 136 25.25 7.11 -6.10
CA LYS A 136 24.99 6.19 -5.00
C LYS A 136 25.84 6.53 -3.78
N GLU A 137 27.07 6.97 -3.98
CA GLU A 137 28.00 7.37 -2.92
C GLU A 137 27.48 8.60 -2.17
N GLU A 138 26.93 9.59 -2.90
CA GLU A 138 26.26 10.74 -2.29
C GLU A 138 25.03 10.32 -1.48
N LEU A 139 24.21 9.40 -2.01
CA LEU A 139 23.03 8.88 -1.32
C LEU A 139 23.43 8.18 0.00
N VAL A 140 24.41 7.27 -0.05
CA VAL A 140 24.91 6.54 1.14
C VAL A 140 25.46 7.53 2.16
N LYS A 141 26.30 8.48 1.73
CA LYS A 141 26.88 9.48 2.63
C LYS A 141 25.82 10.35 3.30
N ALA A 142 24.77 10.75 2.58
CA ALA A 142 23.69 11.55 3.15
C ALA A 142 22.88 10.75 4.19
N ILE A 143 22.61 9.47 3.92
CA ILE A 143 21.92 8.57 4.87
C ILE A 143 22.78 8.36 6.12
N GLU A 144 24.08 8.05 5.97
CA GLU A 144 24.99 7.81 7.10
C GLU A 144 25.21 9.03 7.99
N ASN A 145 24.98 10.24 7.47
CA ASN A 145 25.06 11.50 8.21
C ASN A 145 23.70 12.03 8.68
N ASP A 146 22.62 11.26 8.52
CA ASP A 146 21.24 11.65 8.83
C ASP A 146 20.78 12.97 8.17
N ASP A 147 21.31 13.29 6.98
CA ASP A 147 20.99 14.52 6.23
C ASP A 147 19.69 14.39 5.41
N TYR A 148 18.62 13.90 6.05
CA TYR A 148 17.35 13.60 5.38
C TYR A 148 16.62 14.84 4.87
N ASP A 149 16.80 15.99 5.52
CA ASP A 149 16.13 17.23 5.12
C ASP A 149 16.67 17.80 3.80
N GLN A 150 17.95 17.62 3.51
CA GLN A 150 18.54 17.99 2.21
C GLN A 150 18.48 16.84 1.20
N LEU A 151 18.47 15.60 1.66
CA LEU A 151 18.44 14.43 0.79
C LEU A 151 17.05 14.20 0.19
N LEU A 152 16.00 14.22 1.00
CA LEU A 152 14.67 13.76 0.61
C LEU A 152 13.88 14.88 -0.07
N ASN A 153 13.23 14.54 -1.19
CA ASN A 153 12.32 15.47 -1.84
C ASN A 153 10.94 15.43 -1.15
N LYS A 154 10.62 16.51 -0.41
CA LYS A 154 9.36 16.70 0.31
C LYS A 154 8.47 17.72 -0.41
N PHE A 155 7.19 17.40 -0.59
CA PHE A 155 6.22 18.29 -1.24
C PHE A 155 4.86 18.21 -0.54
N ASP A 156 4.07 19.29 -0.64
CA ASP A 156 2.73 19.36 -0.06
C ASP A 156 1.72 18.56 -0.90
N ILE A 157 0.76 17.93 -0.23
CA ILE A 157 -0.31 17.17 -0.86
C ILE A 157 -1.68 17.74 -0.48
N LYS A 158 -2.66 17.52 -1.34
CA LYS A 158 -4.07 17.81 -1.06
C LYS A 158 -4.95 16.63 -1.43
N LYS A 159 -6.15 16.62 -0.86
CA LYS A 159 -7.21 15.67 -1.22
C LYS A 159 -7.44 15.65 -2.73
N GLY A 160 -7.48 14.44 -3.29
CA GLY A 160 -7.68 14.19 -4.71
C GLY A 160 -6.41 14.14 -5.55
N ASP A 161 -5.24 14.43 -4.97
CA ASP A 161 -3.97 14.21 -5.68
C ASP A 161 -3.75 12.70 -5.94
N PHE A 162 -3.05 12.42 -7.03
CA PHE A 162 -2.68 11.06 -7.43
C PHE A 162 -1.20 10.99 -7.77
N PHE A 163 -0.53 9.95 -7.28
CA PHE A 163 0.88 9.72 -7.50
C PHE A 163 1.12 8.31 -8.01
N TYR A 164 1.89 8.19 -9.10
CA TYR A 164 2.43 6.91 -9.55
C TYR A 164 3.86 6.76 -9.03
N ILE A 165 4.18 5.60 -8.46
CA ILE A 165 5.44 5.33 -7.76
C ILE A 165 6.08 4.08 -8.37
N PRO A 166 6.93 4.26 -9.39
CA PRO A 166 7.71 3.17 -9.94
C PRO A 166 8.58 2.51 -8.87
N SER A 167 8.73 1.18 -8.93
CA SER A 167 9.74 0.46 -8.14
C SER A 167 11.12 1.10 -8.31
N GLY A 168 11.90 1.20 -7.23
CA GLY A 168 13.17 1.91 -7.17
C GLY A 168 13.06 3.37 -6.72
N THR A 169 11.84 3.92 -6.60
CA THR A 169 11.64 5.27 -6.05
C THR A 169 11.75 5.26 -4.53
N ILE A 170 12.60 6.11 -3.94
CA ILE A 170 12.58 6.37 -2.48
C ILE A 170 11.33 7.17 -2.15
N HIS A 171 10.54 6.74 -1.18
CA HIS A 171 9.29 7.41 -0.82
C HIS A 171 8.88 7.16 0.64
N ALA A 172 7.98 8.00 1.15
CA ALA A 172 7.32 7.82 2.44
C ALA A 172 5.95 8.52 2.45
N ILE A 173 4.96 7.85 3.04
CA ILE A 173 3.69 8.48 3.43
C ILE A 173 3.93 9.20 4.76
N CYS A 174 3.57 10.47 4.84
CA CYS A 174 3.77 11.26 6.07
C CYS A 174 2.48 11.43 6.86
N LYS A 175 2.65 11.81 8.13
CA LYS A 175 1.58 11.99 9.10
C LYS A 175 0.48 12.92 8.60
N GLY A 176 -0.75 12.61 8.98
CA GLY A 176 -1.93 13.40 8.66
C GLY A 176 -2.57 13.07 7.32
N SER A 177 -2.11 12.02 6.63
CA SER A 177 -2.68 11.58 5.35
C SER A 177 -3.55 10.32 5.50
N LEU A 178 -4.57 10.24 4.65
CA LEU A 178 -5.38 9.05 4.41
C LEU A 178 -5.28 8.70 2.93
N ILE A 179 -4.71 7.54 2.62
CA ILE A 179 -4.30 7.16 1.27
C ILE A 179 -5.04 5.91 0.83
N TYR A 180 -5.35 5.81 -0.47
CA TYR A 180 -5.79 4.60 -1.16
C TYR A 180 -4.70 4.11 -2.12
#